data_AF-W4M3B2-F1
#
_entry.id   AF-W4M3B2-F1
#
_cell.length_a   1.000
_cell.length_b   1.000
_cell.length_c   1.000
_cell.angle_alpha   90.00
_cell.angle_beta   90.00
_cell.angle_gamma   90.00
#
_symmetry.space_group_name_H-M   'P 1'
#
loop_
_entity.id
_entity.type
_entity.pdbx_description
1 polymer ?
#
loop_
_entity_poly.entity_id
_entity_poly.type
_entity_poly.pdbx_seq_one_letter_code
_entity_poly.pdbx_strand_id
1 'polypeptide(L)'
;MLDDPQLNARGFFESLPTADEQKHYRYPGLMFRMARTPNALHAGPARLGEHNREIYCDLLGYSEEQLAELEQQGLVATAYPLSVWRPE
;
A
#
# COMPACT_ATOMS: atom_id res chain seq x y z
N MET A 1 -7.76 22.80 3.21
CA MET A 1 -6.54 22.24 2.58
C MET A 1 -6.88 21.32 1.41
N LEU A 2 -7.79 20.34 1.55
CA LEU A 2 -8.20 19.44 0.45
C LEU A 2 -9.00 20.13 -0.68
N ASP A 3 -9.66 21.26 -0.37
CA ASP A 3 -10.46 22.03 -1.33
C ASP A 3 -9.72 23.26 -1.89
N ASP A 4 -8.39 23.30 -1.78
CA ASP A 4 -7.60 24.42 -2.30
C ASP A 4 -7.77 24.54 -3.83
N PRO A 5 -8.22 25.70 -4.36
CA PRO A 5 -8.49 25.85 -5.78
C PRO A 5 -7.28 25.64 -6.68
N GLN A 6 -6.08 26.05 -6.24
CA GLN A 6 -4.87 25.92 -7.04
C GLN A 6 -4.42 24.47 -7.11
N LEU A 7 -4.43 23.77 -5.97
CA LEU A 7 -4.06 22.35 -5.90
C LEU A 7 -5.02 21.50 -6.75
N ASN A 8 -6.32 21.82 -6.70
CA ASN A 8 -7.32 21.14 -7.51
C ASN A 8 -7.14 21.43 -9.01
N ALA A 9 -6.95 22.70 -9.39
CA ALA A 9 -6.78 23.09 -10.79
C ALA A 9 -5.57 22.42 -11.46
N ARG A 10 -4.49 22.19 -10.71
CA ARG A 10 -3.31 21.50 -11.22
C ARG A 10 -3.38 19.99 -11.10
N GLY A 11 -4.49 19.39 -10.65
CA GLY A 11 -4.61 17.95 -10.46
C GLY A 11 -3.58 17.39 -9.47
N PHE A 12 -3.37 18.09 -8.35
CA PHE A 12 -2.42 17.68 -7.32
C PHE A 12 -2.91 16.48 -6.53
N PHE A 13 -4.21 16.33 -6.30
CA PHE A 13 -4.74 15.20 -5.53
C PHE A 13 -5.14 14.06 -6.47
N GLU A 14 -4.65 12.86 -6.16
CA GLU A 14 -4.94 11.63 -6.91
C GLU A 14 -5.85 10.72 -6.07
N SER A 15 -6.74 9.99 -6.74
CA SER A 15 -7.63 9.04 -6.07
C SER A 15 -6.97 7.67 -6.06
N LEU A 16 -6.71 7.13 -4.86
CA LEU A 16 -6.12 5.80 -4.69
C LEU A 16 -7.09 4.85 -4.00
N PRO A 17 -7.10 3.56 -4.39
CA PRO A 17 -7.93 2.56 -3.75
C PRO A 17 -7.37 2.18 -2.37
N THR A 18 -8.23 1.67 -1.50
CA THR A 18 -7.82 0.84 -0.37
C THR A 18 -7.30 -0.50 -0.87
N ALA A 19 -6.54 -1.20 -0.04
CA ALA A 19 -5.98 -2.50 -0.41
C ALA A 19 -7.02 -3.59 -0.73
N ASP A 20 -8.26 -3.45 -0.28
CA ASP A 20 -9.40 -4.32 -0.64
C ASP A 20 -10.21 -3.81 -1.85
N GLU A 21 -9.75 -2.71 -2.46
CA GLU A 21 -10.36 -1.99 -3.58
C GLU A 21 -11.80 -1.49 -3.33
N GLN A 22 -12.31 -1.60 -2.10
CA GLN A 22 -13.70 -1.24 -1.79
C GLN A 22 -13.91 0.28 -1.68
N LYS A 23 -12.87 1.02 -1.33
CA LYS A 23 -12.95 2.46 -1.10
C LYS A 23 -11.85 3.18 -1.86
N HIS A 24 -12.11 4.42 -2.22
CA HIS A 24 -11.13 5.31 -2.83
C HIS A 24 -11.00 6.58 -2.00
N TYR A 25 -9.77 7.01 -1.74
CA TYR A 25 -9.48 8.23 -1.00
C TYR A 25 -8.63 9.19 -1.84
N ARG A 26 -8.80 10.49 -1.60
CA ARG A 26 -7.94 11.52 -2.21
C ARG A 26 -6.66 11.65 -1.41
N TYR A 27 -5.54 11.38 -2.06
CA TYR A 27 -4.22 11.57 -1.51
C TYR A 27 -3.55 12.80 -2.12
N PRO A 28 -2.73 13.54 -1.35
CA PRO A 28 -1.77 14.46 -1.92
C PRO A 28 -0.89 13.71 -2.92
N GLY A 29 -0.88 14.16 -4.17
CA GLY A 29 -0.06 13.61 -5.23
C GLY A 29 1.37 14.11 -5.16
N LEU A 30 2.09 13.92 -6.26
CA LEU A 30 3.51 14.24 -6.35
C LEU A 30 3.75 15.76 -6.38
N MET A 31 4.77 16.22 -5.66
CA MET A 31 5.07 17.64 -5.50
C MET A 31 5.41 18.34 -6.82
N PHE A 32 6.01 17.61 -7.76
CA PHE A 32 6.41 18.07 -9.09
C PHE A 32 6.01 17.05 -10.16
N ARG A 33 5.93 17.50 -11.41
CA ARG A 33 5.68 16.66 -12.58
C ARG A 33 6.93 16.53 -13.41
N MET A 34 7.26 15.31 -13.80
CA MET A 34 8.41 15.01 -14.64
C MET A 34 7.98 14.81 -16.09
N ALA A 35 8.31 15.76 -16.98
CA ALA A 35 7.84 15.72 -18.37
C ALA A 35 8.41 14.56 -19.21
N ARG A 36 9.66 14.15 -18.96
CA ARG A 36 10.34 13.07 -19.71
C ARG A 36 10.18 11.69 -19.08
N THR A 37 9.82 11.64 -17.81
CA THR A 37 9.60 10.41 -17.05
C THR A 37 8.36 10.62 -16.19
N PRO A 38 7.16 10.61 -16.79
CA PRO A 38 5.92 10.91 -16.07
C PRO A 38 5.83 10.08 -14.79
N ASN A 39 5.68 10.79 -13.68
CA ASN A 39 5.61 10.22 -12.35
C ASN A 39 4.13 10.14 -11.92
N ALA A 40 3.75 9.07 -11.23
CA ALA A 40 2.38 8.81 -10.78
C ALA A 40 2.37 8.08 -9.43
N LEU A 41 1.26 8.16 -8.70
CA LEU A 41 1.00 7.26 -7.59
C LEU A 41 0.44 5.94 -8.15
N HIS A 42 1.10 4.82 -7.84
CA HIS A 42 0.82 3.54 -8.50
C HIS A 42 -0.13 2.62 -7.73
N ALA A 43 -0.14 2.73 -6.40
CA ALA A 43 -0.94 1.87 -5.53
C ALA A 43 -1.37 2.64 -4.28
N GLY A 44 -2.44 2.17 -3.65
CA GLY A 44 -2.83 2.61 -2.32
C GLY A 44 -1.85 2.15 -1.23
N PRO A 45 -2.11 2.52 0.03
CA PRO A 45 -1.33 2.02 1.14
C PRO A 45 -1.50 0.49 1.29
N ALA A 46 -0.40 -0.22 1.38
CA ALA A 46 -0.40 -1.67 1.58
C ALA A 46 -0.93 -2.07 2.97
N ARG A 47 -1.62 -3.21 3.04
CA ARG A 47 -1.94 -3.91 4.29
C ARG A 47 -0.70 -4.59 4.87
N LEU A 48 -0.77 -4.91 6.16
CA LEU A 48 0.22 -5.77 6.79
C LEU A 48 0.26 -7.11 6.05
N GLY A 49 1.44 -7.44 5.52
CA GLY A 49 1.71 -8.69 4.83
C GLY A 49 1.17 -8.81 3.39
N GLU A 50 0.64 -7.74 2.81
CA GLU A 50 0.03 -7.76 1.45
C GLU A 50 0.97 -8.34 0.38
N HIS A 51 2.27 -8.05 0.48
CA HIS A 51 3.26 -8.47 -0.50
C HIS A 51 4.18 -9.60 0.00
N ASN A 52 3.86 -10.26 1.13
CA ASN A 52 4.74 -11.28 1.71
C ASN A 52 5.04 -12.41 0.72
N ARG A 53 3.99 -13.00 0.13
CA ARG A 53 4.15 -14.09 -0.85
C ARG A 53 4.98 -13.66 -2.06
N GLU A 54 4.67 -12.49 -2.62
CA GLU A 54 5.37 -11.94 -3.79
C GLU A 54 6.87 -11.78 -3.50
N ILE A 55 7.21 -11.20 -2.36
CA ILE A 55 8.61 -10.93 -2.02
C ILE A 55 9.34 -12.19 -1.58
N TYR A 56 8.79 -12.97 -0.64
CA TYR A 56 9.49 -14.15 -0.13
C TYR A 56 9.56 -15.27 -1.16
N CYS A 57 8.44 -15.61 -1.80
CA CYS A 57 8.39 -16.75 -2.69
C CYS A 57 8.82 -16.38 -4.11
N ASP A 58 8.20 -15.37 -4.71
CA ASP A 58 8.40 -15.08 -6.13
C ASP A 58 9.75 -14.36 -6.39
N LEU A 59 10.18 -13.45 -5.50
CA LEU A 59 11.43 -12.70 -5.67
C LEU A 59 12.64 -13.34 -4.97
N LEU A 60 12.49 -13.80 -3.73
CA LEU A 60 13.60 -14.32 -2.92
C LEU A 60 13.76 -15.84 -2.99
N GLY A 61 12.79 -16.55 -3.57
CA GLY A 61 12.87 -18.00 -3.80
C GLY A 61 12.63 -18.88 -2.56
N TYR A 62 11.93 -18.36 -1.55
CA TYR A 62 11.48 -19.16 -0.41
C TYR A 62 10.37 -20.10 -0.86
N SER A 63 10.30 -21.28 -0.24
CA SER A 63 9.12 -22.13 -0.39
C SER A 63 7.96 -21.62 0.47
N GLU A 64 6.73 -22.02 0.15
CA GLU A 64 5.55 -21.64 0.95
C GLU A 64 5.66 -22.18 2.39
N GLU A 65 6.31 -23.33 2.59
CA GLU A 65 6.55 -23.91 3.91
C GLU A 65 7.51 -23.06 4.74
N GLN A 66 8.56 -22.51 4.12
CA GLN A 66 9.50 -21.61 4.80
C GLN A 66 8.82 -20.30 5.21
N LEU A 67 7.95 -19.75 4.35
CA LEU A 67 7.15 -18.58 4.71
C LEU A 67 6.21 -18.88 5.88
N ALA A 68 5.53 -20.03 5.86
CA ALA A 68 4.65 -20.46 6.94
C ALA A 68 5.40 -20.65 8.27
N GLU A 69 6.64 -21.15 8.24
CA GLU A 69 7.47 -21.28 9.44
C GLU A 69 7.81 -19.90 10.04
N LEU A 70 8.15 -18.92 9.20
CA LEU A 70 8.39 -17.53 9.63
C LEU A 70 7.14 -16.90 10.28
N GLU A 71 5.96 -17.18 9.72
CA GLU A 71 4.68 -16.72 10.29
C GLU A 71 4.40 -17.39 11.64
N GLN A 72 4.62 -18.70 11.77
CA GLN A 72 4.44 -19.42 13.04
C GLN A 72 5.38 -18.94 14.15
N GLN A 73 6.61 -18.57 13.79
CA GLN A 73 7.57 -17.98 14.72
C GLN A 73 7.25 -16.53 15.08
N GLY A 74 6.26 -15.90 14.41
CA GLY A 74 5.88 -14.51 14.62
C GLY A 74 6.90 -13.51 14.05
N LEU A 75 7.77 -13.95 13.14
CA LEU A 75 8.75 -13.10 12.46
C LEU A 75 8.13 -12.34 11.28
N VAL A 76 7.07 -12.92 10.70
CA VAL A 76 6.28 -12.35 9.61
C VAL A 76 4.80 -12.42 10.00
N ALA A 77 3.99 -11.45 9.57
CA ALA A 77 2.56 -11.41 9.88
C ALA A 77 1.74 -10.85 8.73
N THR A 78 0.46 -11.22 8.72
CA THR A 78 -0.57 -10.76 7.76
C THR A 78 -1.75 -10.08 8.46
N ALA A 79 -1.75 -10.03 9.79
CA ALA A 79 -2.79 -9.42 10.59
C ALA A 79 -2.21 -8.73 11.83
N TYR A 80 -2.81 -7.62 12.22
CA TYR A 80 -2.47 -6.93 13.45
C TYR A 80 -2.99 -7.71 14.66
N PRO A 81 -2.29 -7.69 15.80
CA PRO A 81 -2.82 -8.25 17.03
C PRO A 81 -4.08 -7.48 17.46
N LEU A 82 -5.07 -8.19 18.01
CA LEU A 82 -6.34 -7.60 18.49
C LEU A 82 -6.19 -6.56 19.61
N SER A 83 -5.02 -6.53 20.26
CA SER A 83 -4.64 -5.50 21.22
C SER A 83 -4.31 -4.16 20.56
N VAL A 84 -3.88 -4.16 19.30
CA VAL A 84 -3.48 -2.96 18.53
C VAL A 84 -4.60 -2.51 17.60
N TRP A 85 -5.28 -3.44 16.95
CA TRP A 85 -6.33 -3.13 15.99
C TRP A 85 -7.47 -4.13 16.07
N ARG A 86 -8.70 -3.61 16.13
CA ARG A 86 -9.93 -4.40 16.08
C ARG A 86 -10.69 -3.99 14.82
N PRO A 87 -10.94 -4.89 13.87
CA PRO A 87 -11.87 -4.60 12.80
C PRO A 87 -13.26 -4.34 13.41
N GLU A 88 -13.97 -3.35 12.87
CA GLU A 88 -15.37 -3.06 13.21
C GLU A 88 -16.32 -4.12 12.66
#